data_AF-A0A480AX33-F1
#
_entry.id   AF-A0A480AX33-F1
#
_cell.length_a   1.000
_cell.length_b   1.000
_cell.length_c   1.000
_cell.angle_alpha   90.00
_cell.angle_beta   90.00
_cell.angle_gamma   90.00
#
_symmetry.space_group_name_H-M   'P 1'
#
loop_
_entity.id
_entity.type
_entity.pdbx_description
1 polymer ?
#
loop_
_entity_poly.entity_id
_entity_poly.type
_entity_poly.pdbx_seq_one_letter_code
_entity_poly.pdbx_strand_id
1 'polypeptide(L)'
;MLFDSLPAVALPSVPSSLAPAATIPIPTPLPRQWALAMLCTALAFLAWEAAGGDRWLADLAGTAAGFPLRNHWLLDNGVHSLGRLVAWALALALCLGVWWPRGPLRQLTLARRLQLAGGVLLSVAVVSLLKSVNPAACPWNLVAYGGVVEPVSHWLWWAAPAGGRGGCFPAGHASAGFAFVGGYFVFRPVAPVLARRWLLAALAAGLLLGLSQQWRGAHFMSHTLWSGWLCWCLGWALDTACRRFDRATPGTVAAA
;
A
#
# COMPACT_ATOMS: atom_id res chain seq x y z
N MET A 1 8.45 62.97 52.66
CA MET A 1 8.23 61.62 52.09
C MET A 1 8.35 61.75 50.58
N LEU A 2 9.53 61.46 50.06
CA LEU A 2 9.86 61.48 48.63
C LEU A 2 9.47 60.14 48.01
N PHE A 3 8.71 60.15 46.91
CA PHE A 3 8.72 59.06 45.93
C PHE A 3 8.77 59.69 44.54
N ASP A 4 9.99 59.84 44.05
CA ASP A 4 10.31 60.19 42.67
C ASP A 4 10.09 58.98 41.76
N SER A 5 9.18 59.16 40.81
CA SER A 5 9.25 58.78 39.39
C SER A 5 10.38 57.81 38.99
N LEU A 6 10.06 56.51 38.87
CA LEU A 6 10.90 55.56 38.14
C LEU A 6 10.68 55.70 36.62
N PRO A 7 11.74 55.76 35.79
CA PRO A 7 11.59 55.80 34.34
C PRO A 7 11.18 54.43 33.78
N ALA A 8 10.23 54.42 32.85
CA ALA A 8 9.82 53.23 32.12
C ALA A 8 10.96 52.73 31.22
N VAL A 9 11.47 51.53 31.51
CA VAL A 9 12.43 50.83 30.65
C VAL A 9 11.68 50.29 29.43
N ALA A 10 11.96 50.85 28.25
CA ALA A 10 11.44 50.34 26.99
C ALA A 10 12.10 48.99 26.65
N LEU A 11 11.29 47.94 26.51
CA LEU A 11 11.75 46.63 26.06
C LEU A 11 12.13 46.70 24.56
N PRO A 12 13.24 46.07 24.13
CA PRO A 12 13.59 46.02 22.72
C PRO A 12 12.54 45.23 21.93
N SER A 13 12.10 45.81 20.81
CA SER A 13 11.18 45.17 19.86
C SER A 13 11.86 43.97 19.21
N VAL A 14 11.24 42.80 19.34
CA VAL A 14 11.67 41.59 18.61
C VAL A 14 11.39 41.82 17.12
N PRO A 15 12.39 41.72 16.22
CA PRO A 15 12.16 41.87 14.80
C PRO A 15 11.30 40.72 14.27
N SER A 16 10.09 41.05 13.80
CA SER A 16 9.08 40.13 13.26
C SER A 16 9.37 39.60 11.86
N SER A 17 10.63 39.31 11.49
CA SER A 17 10.97 38.86 10.13
C SER A 17 11.81 37.58 10.11
N LEU A 18 11.24 36.48 10.60
CA LEU A 18 11.60 35.17 10.05
C LEU A 18 10.78 34.99 8.78
N ALA A 19 11.35 35.34 7.63
CA ALA A 19 10.80 34.95 6.35
C ALA A 19 10.58 33.43 6.37
N PRO A 20 9.40 32.91 5.94
CA PRO A 20 9.18 31.48 5.90
C PRO A 20 10.27 30.87 5.03
N ALA A 21 11.04 29.93 5.59
CA ALA A 21 12.09 29.23 4.88
C ALA A 21 11.51 28.72 3.55
N ALA A 22 12.08 29.18 2.44
CA ALA A 22 11.64 28.79 1.12
C ALA A 22 11.66 27.26 1.04
N THR A 23 10.48 26.64 1.00
CA THR A 23 10.37 25.19 0.85
C THR A 23 10.90 24.85 -0.54
N ILE A 24 12.11 24.31 -0.60
CA ILE A 24 12.68 23.80 -1.84
C ILE A 24 11.70 22.73 -2.38
N PRO A 25 11.08 22.94 -3.55
CA PRO A 25 10.17 21.95 -4.11
C PRO A 25 10.94 20.67 -4.38
N ILE A 26 10.50 19.57 -3.76
CA ILE A 26 11.09 18.25 -4.00
C ILE A 26 10.83 17.90 -5.47
N PRO A 27 11.87 17.63 -6.29
CA PRO A 27 11.69 17.25 -7.68
C PRO A 27 10.77 16.04 -7.78
N THR A 28 9.66 16.15 -8.50
CA THR A 28 8.82 14.99 -8.78
C THR A 28 9.51 14.14 -9.85
N PRO A 29 9.75 12.84 -9.62
CA PRO A 29 10.42 12.01 -10.62
C PRO A 29 9.62 11.98 -11.92
N LEU A 30 10.32 11.98 -13.05
CA LEU A 30 9.70 11.93 -14.37
C LEU A 30 8.93 10.60 -14.54
N PRO A 31 7.87 10.56 -15.36
CA PRO A 31 7.12 9.32 -15.61
C PRO A 31 8.00 8.13 -16.01
N ARG A 32 9.07 8.40 -16.79
CA ARG A 32 10.05 7.39 -17.20
C ARG A 32 10.81 6.77 -16.02
N GLN A 33 11.15 7.56 -15.00
CA GLN A 33 11.87 7.06 -13.82
C GLN A 33 11.00 6.11 -13.00
N TRP A 34 9.72 6.43 -12.84
CA TRP A 34 8.76 5.53 -12.20
C TRP A 34 8.54 4.25 -13.00
N ALA A 35 8.39 4.36 -14.33
CA ALA A 35 8.26 3.20 -15.20
C ALA A 35 9.48 2.26 -15.10
N LEU A 36 10.69 2.83 -15.13
CA LEU A 36 11.92 2.06 -14.96
C LEU A 36 12.00 1.41 -13.58
N ALA A 37 11.66 2.14 -12.50
CA ALA A 37 11.65 1.57 -11.16
C ALA A 37 10.67 0.39 -11.05
N MET A 38 9.45 0.53 -11.57
CA MET A 38 8.45 -0.55 -11.58
C MET A 38 8.93 -1.76 -12.38
N LEU A 39 9.58 -1.53 -13.54
CA LEU A 39 10.18 -2.60 -14.34
C LEU A 39 11.30 -3.30 -13.59
N CYS A 40 12.24 -2.56 -13.00
CA CYS A 40 13.34 -3.14 -12.20
C CYS A 40 12.80 -3.95 -11.01
N THR A 41 11.77 -3.46 -10.32
CA THR A 41 11.14 -4.20 -9.22
C THR A 41 10.45 -5.47 -9.72
N ALA A 42 9.74 -5.42 -10.85
CA ALA A 42 9.13 -6.61 -11.46
C ALA A 42 10.19 -7.66 -11.83
N LEU A 43 11.30 -7.23 -12.45
CA LEU A 43 12.42 -8.11 -12.79
C LEU A 43 13.06 -8.72 -11.54
N ALA A 44 13.19 -7.96 -10.46
CA ALA A 44 13.69 -8.49 -9.19
C ALA A 44 12.76 -9.55 -8.59
N PHE A 45 11.44 -9.40 -8.73
CA PHE A 45 10.47 -10.38 -8.25
C PHE A 45 10.47 -11.66 -9.11
N LEU A 46 10.58 -11.51 -10.43
CA LEU A 46 10.80 -12.65 -11.32
C LEU A 46 12.10 -13.38 -11.01
N ALA A 47 13.18 -12.65 -10.71
CA ALA A 47 14.46 -13.24 -10.30
C ALA A 47 14.35 -13.98 -8.97
N TRP A 48 13.59 -13.44 -8.00
CA TRP A 48 13.28 -14.11 -6.74
C TRP A 48 12.56 -15.46 -6.97
N GLU A 49 11.55 -15.47 -7.83
CA GLU A 49 10.82 -16.69 -8.18
C GLU A 49 11.72 -17.70 -8.91
N ALA A 50 12.48 -17.25 -9.90
CA ALA A 50 13.39 -18.09 -10.69
C ALA A 50 14.52 -18.70 -9.82
N ALA A 51 14.96 -18.00 -8.77
CA ALA A 51 15.91 -18.50 -7.80
C ALA A 51 15.30 -19.48 -6.77
N GLY A 52 14.01 -19.79 -6.87
CA GLY A 52 13.32 -20.67 -5.92
C GLY A 52 13.01 -20.02 -4.57
N GLY A 53 13.03 -18.68 -4.48
CA GLY A 53 12.86 -17.94 -3.22
C GLY A 53 11.54 -18.23 -2.51
N ASP A 54 10.46 -18.47 -3.27
CA ASP A 54 9.17 -18.87 -2.72
C ASP A 54 9.21 -20.21 -2.00
N ARG A 55 9.90 -21.19 -2.61
CA ARG A 55 10.07 -22.51 -2.02
C ARG A 55 10.96 -22.43 -0.79
N TRP A 56 12.11 -21.75 -0.92
CA TRP A 56 13.03 -21.53 0.19
C TRP A 56 12.32 -20.95 1.42
N LEU A 57 11.55 -19.87 1.25
CA LEU A 57 10.87 -19.23 2.38
C LEU A 57 9.70 -20.08 2.93
N ALA A 58 9.03 -20.86 2.07
CA ALA A 58 7.95 -21.74 2.52
C ALA A 58 8.48 -22.97 3.27
N ASP A 59 9.65 -23.49 2.91
CA ASP A 59 10.34 -24.56 3.63
C ASP A 59 10.85 -24.11 5.01
N LEU A 60 11.08 -22.81 5.23
CA LEU A 60 11.34 -22.28 6.59
C LEU A 60 10.10 -22.27 7.48
N ALA A 61 8.90 -22.28 6.89
CA ALA A 61 7.63 -22.15 7.59
C ALA A 61 6.84 -23.45 7.71
N GLY A 62 7.04 -24.40 6.79
CA GLY A 62 6.29 -25.64 6.69
C GLY A 62 7.17 -26.84 6.37
N THR A 63 6.62 -28.03 6.61
CA THR A 63 7.27 -29.32 6.33
C THR A 63 6.30 -30.22 5.56
N ALA A 64 6.72 -31.45 5.25
CA ALA A 64 5.82 -32.46 4.70
C ALA A 64 4.60 -32.77 5.61
N ALA A 65 4.68 -32.47 6.91
CA ALA A 65 3.54 -32.57 7.83
C ALA A 65 2.62 -31.34 7.81
N GLY A 66 2.92 -30.34 6.98
CA GLY A 66 2.19 -29.07 6.88
C GLY A 66 2.86 -27.91 7.61
N PHE A 67 2.07 -26.86 7.83
CA PHE A 67 2.51 -25.60 8.44
C PHE A 67 2.11 -25.56 9.92
N PRO A 68 3.06 -25.60 10.87
CA PRO A 68 2.76 -25.65 12.30
C PRO A 68 1.95 -24.44 12.79
N LEU A 69 2.16 -23.27 12.18
CA LEU A 69 1.49 -22.04 12.56
C LEU A 69 0.17 -21.77 11.82
N ARG A 70 -0.31 -22.71 10.99
CA ARG A 70 -1.52 -22.55 10.17
C ARG A 70 -2.72 -22.03 10.97
N ASN A 71 -2.93 -22.62 12.14
CA ASN A 71 -4.06 -22.35 13.04
C ASN A 71 -3.64 -21.58 14.30
N HIS A 72 -2.45 -20.95 14.31
CA HIS A 72 -1.99 -20.21 15.47
C HIS A 72 -2.85 -18.95 15.67
N TRP A 73 -3.50 -18.83 16.84
CA TRP A 73 -4.49 -17.79 17.12
C TRP A 73 -4.01 -16.36 16.83
N LEU A 74 -2.73 -16.07 17.12
CA LEU A 74 -2.16 -14.74 16.87
C LEU A 74 -2.08 -14.41 15.38
N LEU A 75 -1.77 -15.39 14.53
CA LEU A 75 -1.65 -15.15 13.09
C LEU A 75 -3.02 -15.16 12.41
N ASP A 76 -3.95 -15.99 12.90
CA ASP A 76 -5.29 -16.14 12.30
C ASP A 76 -6.33 -15.14 12.83
N ASN A 77 -6.50 -15.06 14.15
CA ASN A 77 -7.47 -14.15 14.77
C ASN A 77 -6.87 -12.76 15.01
N GLY A 78 -5.60 -12.71 15.40
CA GLY A 78 -4.87 -11.45 15.56
C GLY A 78 -4.59 -10.81 14.20
N VAL A 79 -3.43 -11.11 13.62
CA VAL A 79 -2.92 -10.42 12.44
C VAL A 79 -3.87 -10.50 11.24
N HIS A 80 -4.38 -11.69 10.93
CA HIS A 80 -5.25 -11.88 9.76
C HIS A 80 -6.64 -11.23 9.93
N SER A 81 -7.38 -11.59 10.98
CA SER A 81 -8.76 -11.11 11.13
C SER A 81 -8.84 -9.64 11.57
N LEU A 82 -8.03 -9.22 12.56
CA LEU A 82 -7.98 -7.82 12.99
C LEU A 82 -7.41 -6.92 11.89
N GLY A 83 -6.37 -7.37 11.19
CA GLY A 83 -5.77 -6.61 10.09
C GLY A 83 -6.79 -6.32 8.98
N ARG A 84 -7.62 -7.31 8.63
CA ARG A 84 -8.72 -7.13 7.67
C ARG A 84 -9.77 -6.14 8.18
N LEU A 85 -10.17 -6.24 9.44
CA LEU A 85 -11.15 -5.33 10.04
C LEU A 85 -10.63 -3.87 10.04
N VAL A 86 -9.38 -3.66 10.47
CA VAL A 86 -8.74 -2.35 10.49
C VAL A 86 -8.65 -1.78 9.08
N ALA A 87 -8.26 -2.58 8.08
CA ALA A 87 -8.18 -2.13 6.69
C ALA A 87 -9.54 -1.65 6.16
N TRP A 88 -10.63 -2.40 6.42
CA TRP A 88 -11.97 -1.98 6.02
C TRP A 88 -12.47 -0.76 6.77
N ALA A 89 -12.18 -0.65 8.07
CA ALA A 89 -12.50 0.54 8.85
C ALA A 89 -11.77 1.78 8.31
N LEU A 90 -10.49 1.65 7.96
CA LEU A 90 -9.71 2.73 7.35
C LEU A 90 -10.22 3.10 5.95
N ALA A 91 -10.57 2.11 5.12
CA ALA A 91 -11.16 2.36 3.81
C ALA A 91 -12.49 3.10 3.93
N LEU A 92 -13.37 2.67 4.84
CA LEU A 92 -14.62 3.36 5.14
C LEU A 92 -14.37 4.78 5.65
N ALA A 93 -13.40 4.97 6.55
CA ALA A 93 -13.03 6.30 7.06
C ALA A 93 -12.53 7.23 5.93
N LEU A 94 -11.78 6.70 4.95
CA LEU A 94 -11.35 7.46 3.78
C LEU A 94 -12.53 7.83 2.87
N CYS A 95 -13.48 6.90 2.65
CA CYS A 95 -14.71 7.19 1.91
C CYS A 95 -15.51 8.29 2.59
N LEU A 96 -15.81 8.18 3.89
CA LEU A 96 -16.50 9.23 4.64
C LEU A 96 -15.71 10.55 4.64
N GLY A 97 -14.38 10.46 4.74
CA GLY A 97 -13.46 11.59 4.69
C GLY A 97 -13.46 12.36 3.37
N VAL A 98 -14.05 11.83 2.29
CA VAL A 98 -14.29 12.57 1.05
C VAL A 98 -15.18 13.79 1.29
N TRP A 99 -16.28 13.59 2.02
CA TRP A 99 -17.28 14.62 2.32
C TRP A 99 -17.06 15.31 3.67
N TRP A 100 -16.50 14.57 4.65
CA TRP A 100 -16.21 15.10 5.99
C TRP A 100 -14.70 15.03 6.30
N PRO A 101 -13.85 15.83 5.62
CA PRO A 101 -12.41 15.74 5.77
C PRO A 101 -11.96 16.18 7.17
N ARG A 102 -11.16 15.34 7.83
CA ARG A 102 -10.50 15.64 9.10
C ARG A 102 -8.98 15.50 8.99
N GLY A 103 -8.27 16.21 9.86
CA GLY A 103 -6.80 16.15 9.94
C GLY A 103 -6.14 16.41 8.57
N PRO A 104 -5.19 15.56 8.13
CA PRO A 104 -4.49 15.74 6.87
C PRO A 104 -5.38 15.77 5.62
N LEU A 105 -6.56 15.14 5.64
CA LEU A 105 -7.48 15.15 4.50
C LEU A 105 -7.99 16.55 4.16
N ARG A 106 -7.96 17.50 5.11
CA ARG A 106 -8.33 18.91 4.87
C ARG A 106 -7.35 19.63 3.93
N GLN A 107 -6.12 19.11 3.78
CA GLN A 107 -5.12 19.65 2.85
C GLN A 107 -5.34 19.19 1.41
N LEU A 108 -6.28 18.26 1.19
CA LEU A 108 -6.57 17.69 -0.13
C LEU A 108 -7.84 18.31 -0.71
N THR A 109 -7.84 18.56 -2.03
CA THR A 109 -9.06 18.91 -2.77
C THR A 109 -10.03 17.72 -2.81
N LEU A 110 -11.30 17.96 -3.12
CA LEU A 110 -12.31 16.90 -3.26
C LEU A 110 -11.85 15.80 -4.24
N ALA A 111 -11.32 16.19 -5.41
CA ALA A 111 -10.81 15.26 -6.41
C ALA A 111 -9.67 14.37 -5.86
N ARG A 112 -8.76 14.92 -5.06
CA ARG A 112 -7.66 14.17 -4.44
C ARG A 112 -8.13 13.24 -3.32
N ARG A 113 -9.18 13.60 -2.59
CA ARG A 113 -9.83 12.71 -1.62
C ARG A 113 -10.55 11.54 -2.31
N LEU A 114 -11.27 11.83 -3.40
CA LEU A 114 -11.89 10.81 -4.25
C LEU A 114 -10.83 9.87 -4.85
N GLN A 115 -9.72 10.41 -5.35
CA GLN A 115 -8.59 9.62 -5.85
C GLN A 115 -8.03 8.68 -4.75
N LEU A 116 -7.88 9.17 -3.52
CA LEU A 116 -7.36 8.36 -2.41
C LEU A 116 -8.32 7.22 -2.05
N ALA A 117 -9.59 7.52 -1.79
CA ALA A 117 -10.58 6.51 -1.42
C ALA A 117 -10.84 5.52 -2.57
N GLY A 118 -11.05 6.04 -3.78
CA GLY A 118 -11.26 5.24 -4.99
C GLY A 118 -10.05 4.37 -5.33
N GLY A 119 -8.83 4.88 -5.16
CA GLY A 119 -7.59 4.14 -5.40
C GLY A 119 -7.40 2.94 -4.46
N VAL A 120 -7.78 3.09 -3.19
CA VAL A 120 -7.79 1.98 -2.21
C VAL A 120 -8.78 0.91 -2.65
N LEU A 121 -10.04 1.29 -2.93
CA LEU A 121 -11.08 0.34 -3.33
C LEU A 121 -10.74 -0.35 -4.66
N LEU A 122 -10.23 0.39 -5.63
CA LEU A 122 -9.80 -0.13 -6.92
C LEU A 122 -8.67 -1.16 -6.75
N SER A 123 -7.69 -0.87 -5.90
CA SER A 123 -6.58 -1.80 -5.64
C SER A 123 -7.07 -3.12 -5.02
N VAL A 124 -7.97 -3.05 -4.03
CA VAL A 124 -8.58 -4.24 -3.43
C VAL A 124 -9.40 -5.01 -4.45
N ALA A 125 -10.21 -4.33 -5.27
CA ALA A 125 -11.05 -4.95 -6.28
C ALA A 125 -10.22 -5.68 -7.35
N VAL A 126 -9.20 -5.03 -7.90
CA VAL A 126 -8.32 -5.63 -8.92
C VAL A 126 -7.59 -6.84 -8.36
N VAL A 127 -7.00 -6.75 -7.16
CA VAL A 127 -6.32 -7.91 -6.55
C VAL A 127 -7.30 -9.05 -6.31
N SER A 128 -8.51 -8.75 -5.83
CA SER A 128 -9.53 -9.77 -5.56
C SER A 128 -10.02 -10.45 -6.83
N LEU A 129 -10.21 -9.70 -7.91
CA LEU A 129 -10.61 -10.23 -9.22
C LEU A 129 -9.52 -11.12 -9.83
N LEU A 130 -8.27 -10.64 -9.82
CA LEU A 130 -7.14 -11.44 -10.29
C LEU A 130 -7.02 -12.73 -9.49
N LYS A 131 -7.18 -12.65 -8.16
CA LYS A 131 -7.19 -13.80 -7.28
C LYS A 131 -8.33 -14.76 -7.61
N SER A 132 -9.55 -14.30 -7.87
CA SER A 132 -10.69 -15.19 -8.11
C SER A 132 -10.58 -16.02 -9.39
N VAL A 133 -9.80 -15.56 -10.37
CA VAL A 133 -9.64 -16.23 -11.67
C VAL A 133 -8.28 -16.92 -11.84
N ASN A 134 -7.36 -16.80 -10.87
CA ASN A 134 -6.04 -17.42 -10.98
C ASN A 134 -6.04 -18.88 -10.48
N PRO A 135 -5.40 -19.82 -11.19
CA PRO A 135 -5.41 -21.23 -10.80
C PRO A 135 -4.39 -21.61 -9.71
N ALA A 136 -3.50 -20.71 -9.27
CA ALA A 136 -2.44 -21.04 -8.33
C ALA A 136 -2.98 -21.49 -6.96
N ALA A 137 -2.49 -22.63 -6.51
CA ALA A 137 -2.82 -23.20 -5.20
C ALA A 137 -2.00 -22.54 -4.08
N CYS A 138 -2.51 -22.66 -2.86
CA CYS A 138 -1.86 -22.14 -1.65
C CYS A 138 -0.82 -23.17 -1.18
N PRO A 139 0.32 -22.73 -0.60
CA PRO A 139 1.36 -23.64 -0.11
C PRO A 139 0.82 -24.79 0.77
N TRP A 140 -0.11 -24.51 1.70
CA TRP A 140 -0.69 -25.50 2.60
C TRP A 140 -1.53 -26.60 1.94
N ASN A 141 -1.81 -26.48 0.64
CA ASN A 141 -2.60 -27.43 -0.14
C ASN A 141 -1.69 -28.23 -1.07
N LEU A 142 -0.42 -27.84 -1.21
CA LEU A 142 0.52 -28.52 -2.09
C LEU A 142 0.96 -29.86 -1.49
N VAL A 143 1.14 -30.85 -2.34
CA VAL A 143 1.64 -32.19 -1.96
C VAL A 143 2.92 -32.13 -1.14
N ALA A 144 3.81 -31.20 -1.46
CA ALA A 144 5.08 -31.02 -0.77
C ALA A 144 4.95 -30.49 0.68
N TYR A 145 3.76 -30.07 1.10
CA TYR A 145 3.45 -29.63 2.47
C TYR A 145 2.29 -30.42 3.08
N GLY A 146 2.12 -31.70 2.69
CA GLY A 146 1.07 -32.57 3.23
C GLY A 146 -0.33 -32.31 2.67
N GLY A 147 -0.43 -31.51 1.61
CA GLY A 147 -1.66 -31.32 0.85
C GLY A 147 -1.83 -32.35 -0.27
N VAL A 148 -2.73 -32.06 -1.22
CA VAL A 148 -3.13 -32.99 -2.30
C VAL A 148 -3.06 -32.36 -3.70
N VAL A 149 -2.59 -31.11 -3.80
CA VAL A 149 -2.60 -30.33 -5.03
C VAL A 149 -1.21 -30.26 -5.62
N GLU A 150 -1.08 -30.51 -6.92
CA GLU A 150 0.19 -30.37 -7.62
C GLU A 150 0.53 -28.89 -7.86
N PRO A 151 1.81 -28.49 -7.74
CA PRO A 151 2.20 -27.11 -7.92
C PRO A 151 2.05 -26.68 -9.39
N VAL A 152 1.42 -25.53 -9.59
CA VAL A 152 1.30 -24.86 -10.89
C VAL A 152 1.77 -23.42 -10.74
N SER A 153 2.57 -22.94 -11.69
CA SER A 153 3.02 -21.55 -11.73
C SER A 153 1.82 -20.59 -11.80
N HIS A 154 1.83 -19.53 -11.00
CA HIS A 154 0.76 -18.54 -11.01
C HIS A 154 0.73 -17.67 -12.29
N TRP A 155 1.75 -17.79 -13.14
CA TRP A 155 1.80 -17.22 -14.49
C TRP A 155 1.05 -18.06 -15.53
N LEU A 156 0.73 -19.32 -15.20
CA LEU A 156 0.07 -20.26 -16.10
C LEU A 156 -1.46 -20.22 -15.93
N TRP A 157 -2.06 -19.09 -16.29
CA TRP A 157 -3.50 -18.80 -16.07
C TRP A 157 -4.46 -19.81 -16.71
N TRP A 158 -4.02 -20.55 -17.71
CA TRP A 158 -4.82 -21.55 -18.43
C TRP A 158 -4.68 -22.98 -17.87
N ALA A 159 -3.78 -23.21 -16.92
CA ALA A 159 -3.60 -24.54 -16.35
C ALA A 159 -4.58 -24.79 -15.20
N ALA A 160 -5.06 -26.02 -15.10
CA ALA A 160 -5.83 -26.50 -13.96
C ALA A 160 -4.93 -27.42 -13.10
N PRO A 161 -4.67 -27.09 -11.82
CA PRO A 161 -3.90 -27.96 -10.96
C PRO A 161 -4.66 -29.25 -10.67
N ALA A 162 -3.98 -30.39 -10.82
CA ALA A 162 -4.51 -31.68 -10.37
C ALA A 162 -4.74 -31.64 -8.85
N GLY A 163 -5.86 -32.20 -8.37
CA GLY A 163 -6.28 -32.12 -6.97
C GLY A 163 -7.09 -30.87 -6.61
N GLY A 164 -7.23 -29.91 -7.53
CA GLY A 164 -8.16 -28.78 -7.42
C GLY A 164 -7.76 -27.64 -6.47
N ARG A 165 -8.49 -26.53 -6.61
CA ARG A 165 -8.36 -25.20 -5.97
C ARG A 165 -7.17 -24.33 -6.41
N GLY A 166 -7.54 -23.23 -7.08
CA GLY A 166 -6.74 -22.03 -7.28
C GLY A 166 -7.09 -20.90 -6.31
N GLY A 167 -6.72 -19.68 -6.69
CA GLY A 167 -7.07 -18.44 -6.03
C GLY A 167 -6.15 -18.03 -4.89
N CYS A 168 -4.89 -18.44 -4.93
CA CYS A 168 -3.88 -18.03 -3.95
C CYS A 168 -2.94 -16.95 -4.47
N PHE A 169 -2.97 -16.63 -5.75
CA PHE A 169 -2.25 -15.50 -6.33
C PHE A 169 -3.22 -14.51 -6.98
N PRO A 170 -3.11 -13.19 -6.75
CA PRO A 170 -2.22 -12.54 -5.78
C PRO A 170 -2.70 -12.69 -4.31
N ALA A 171 -1.90 -12.21 -3.36
CA ALA A 171 -2.22 -12.22 -1.93
C ALA A 171 -3.23 -11.14 -1.53
N GLY A 172 -4.51 -11.51 -1.49
CA GLY A 172 -5.61 -10.62 -1.07
C GLY A 172 -5.49 -10.08 0.36
N HIS A 173 -4.85 -10.81 1.29
CA HIS A 173 -4.61 -10.28 2.64
C HIS A 173 -3.53 -9.22 2.68
N ALA A 174 -2.46 -9.39 1.90
CA ALA A 174 -1.41 -8.39 1.81
C ALA A 174 -1.92 -7.10 1.16
N SER A 175 -2.83 -7.19 0.18
CA SER A 175 -3.43 -6.02 -0.45
C SER A 175 -4.26 -5.17 0.50
N ALA A 176 -4.76 -5.71 1.62
CA ALA A 176 -5.42 -4.92 2.65
C ALA A 176 -4.51 -3.85 3.27
N GLY A 177 -3.20 -4.06 3.29
CA GLY A 177 -2.22 -3.02 3.64
C GLY A 177 -1.73 -2.24 2.41
N PHE A 178 -1.34 -2.95 1.35
CA PHE A 178 -0.75 -2.31 0.16
C PHE A 178 -1.72 -1.44 -0.63
N ALA A 179 -3.04 -1.64 -0.55
CA ALA A 179 -4.01 -0.80 -1.24
C ALA A 179 -3.88 0.70 -0.87
N PHE A 180 -3.31 0.99 0.30
CA PHE A 180 -3.10 2.36 0.77
C PHE A 180 -1.86 3.05 0.19
N VAL A 181 -0.98 2.36 -0.57
CA VAL A 181 0.24 2.99 -1.13
C VAL A 181 -0.07 4.19 -2.04
N GLY A 182 -1.27 4.23 -2.63
CA GLY A 182 -1.76 5.38 -3.42
C GLY A 182 -1.73 6.71 -2.66
N GLY A 183 -1.83 6.68 -1.33
CA GLY A 183 -1.74 7.88 -0.48
C GLY A 183 -0.40 8.61 -0.60
N TYR A 184 0.69 7.91 -0.94
CA TYR A 184 1.97 8.56 -1.26
C TYR A 184 1.82 9.57 -2.39
N PHE A 185 1.19 9.18 -3.49
CA PHE A 185 1.03 10.03 -4.67
C PHE A 185 0.07 11.19 -4.45
N VAL A 186 -0.94 10.97 -3.60
CA VAL A 186 -1.94 11.99 -3.23
C VAL A 186 -1.34 13.04 -2.31
N PHE A 187 -0.60 12.64 -1.27
CA PHE A 187 -0.05 13.56 -0.27
C PHE A 187 1.30 14.19 -0.67
N ARG A 188 2.10 13.55 -1.54
CA ARG A 188 3.44 14.06 -1.89
C ARG A 188 3.50 15.54 -2.30
N PRO A 189 2.50 16.15 -3.00
CA PRO A 189 2.60 17.55 -3.41
C PRO A 189 2.31 18.54 -2.28
N VAL A 190 1.53 18.13 -1.26
CA VAL A 190 1.04 19.03 -0.20
C VAL A 190 1.68 18.75 1.16
N ALA A 191 2.07 17.51 1.42
CA ALA A 191 2.61 17.06 2.70
C ALA A 191 3.65 15.92 2.49
N PRO A 192 4.86 16.22 2.00
CA PRO A 192 5.84 15.21 1.59
C PRO A 192 6.34 14.32 2.74
N VAL A 193 6.47 14.87 3.96
CA VAL A 193 6.86 14.08 5.15
C VAL A 193 5.76 13.07 5.49
N LEU A 194 4.50 13.50 5.48
CA LEU A 194 3.35 12.61 5.69
C LEU A 194 3.28 11.54 4.60
N ALA A 195 3.47 11.92 3.33
CA ALA A 195 3.44 10.97 2.22
C ALA A 195 4.45 9.83 2.39
N ARG A 196 5.68 10.13 2.83
CA ARG A 196 6.70 9.11 3.12
C ARG A 196 6.30 8.21 4.30
N ARG A 197 5.82 8.80 5.40
CA ARG A 197 5.35 8.03 6.57
C ARG A 197 4.17 7.13 6.21
N TRP A 198 3.24 7.64 5.43
CA TRP A 198 2.10 6.91 4.90
C TRP A 198 2.53 5.71 4.06
N LEU A 199 3.48 5.93 3.14
CA LEU A 199 4.02 4.86 2.31
C LEU A 199 4.68 3.76 3.16
N LEU A 200 5.55 4.15 4.10
CA LEU A 200 6.22 3.19 4.98
C LEU A 200 5.20 2.39 5.81
N ALA A 201 4.17 3.05 6.34
CA ALA A 201 3.10 2.38 7.08
C ALA A 201 2.31 1.39 6.20
N ALA A 202 1.94 1.79 4.98
CA ALA A 202 1.22 0.92 4.03
C ALA A 202 2.07 -0.29 3.61
N LEU A 203 3.36 -0.09 3.34
CA LEU A 203 4.30 -1.16 3.01
C LEU A 203 4.51 -2.11 4.19
N ALA A 204 4.74 -1.57 5.39
CA ALA A 204 4.91 -2.38 6.60
C ALA A 204 3.65 -3.19 6.92
N ALA A 205 2.46 -2.59 6.82
CA ALA A 205 1.20 -3.29 7.02
C ALA A 205 1.00 -4.41 5.99
N GLY A 206 1.22 -4.14 4.70
CA GLY A 206 1.09 -5.14 3.64
C GLY A 206 2.07 -6.30 3.81
N LEU A 207 3.33 -6.01 4.16
CA LEU A 207 4.35 -7.04 4.43
C LEU A 207 4.03 -7.83 5.69
N LEU A 208 3.59 -7.20 6.78
CA LEU A 208 3.22 -7.89 8.01
C LEU A 208 2.05 -8.85 7.77
N LEU A 209 1.03 -8.41 7.03
CA LEU A 209 -0.10 -9.26 6.64
C LEU A 209 0.36 -10.40 5.72
N GLY A 210 1.19 -10.11 4.72
CA GLY A 210 1.72 -11.13 3.80
C GLY A 210 2.61 -12.17 4.48
N LEU A 211 3.56 -11.74 5.32
CA LEU A 211 4.43 -12.61 6.09
C LEU A 211 3.64 -13.49 7.07
N SER A 212 2.60 -12.94 7.70
CA SER A 212 1.72 -13.75 8.55
C SER A 212 1.05 -14.89 7.76
N GLN A 213 0.65 -14.63 6.51
CA GLN A 213 0.08 -15.65 5.63
C GLN A 213 1.13 -16.63 5.09
N GLN A 214 2.35 -16.16 4.83
CA GLN A 214 3.48 -17.01 4.45
C GLN A 214 3.76 -18.06 5.52
N TRP A 215 3.85 -17.65 6.80
CA TRP A 215 4.12 -18.57 7.91
C TRP A 215 2.97 -19.55 8.18
N ARG A 216 1.75 -19.20 7.78
CA ARG A 216 0.60 -20.10 7.81
C ARG A 216 0.53 -21.05 6.62
N GLY A 217 1.30 -20.81 5.57
CA GLY A 217 1.22 -21.54 4.31
C GLY A 217 0.06 -21.11 3.39
N ALA A 218 -0.54 -19.94 3.63
CA ALA A 218 -1.66 -19.46 2.81
C ALA A 218 -1.21 -18.76 1.52
N HIS A 219 0.02 -18.22 1.47
CA HIS A 219 0.57 -17.52 0.32
C HIS A 219 2.07 -17.74 0.22
N PHE A 220 2.61 -17.79 -1.00
CA PHE A 220 4.05 -17.62 -1.21
C PHE A 220 4.44 -16.13 -1.10
N MET A 221 5.74 -15.85 -0.97
CA MET A 221 6.25 -14.49 -0.86
C MET A 221 6.00 -13.69 -2.14
N SER A 222 6.21 -14.29 -3.31
CA SER A 222 5.89 -13.68 -4.60
C SER A 222 4.43 -13.21 -4.67
N HIS A 223 3.48 -13.97 -4.10
CA HIS A 223 2.07 -13.58 -4.08
C HIS A 223 1.88 -12.27 -3.31
N THR A 224 2.63 -12.07 -2.23
CA THR A 224 2.65 -10.84 -1.43
C THR A 224 3.32 -9.70 -2.20
N LEU A 225 4.52 -9.94 -2.74
CA LEU A 225 5.31 -8.95 -3.47
C LEU A 225 4.57 -8.41 -4.70
N TRP A 226 3.99 -9.29 -5.51
CA TRP A 226 3.19 -8.91 -6.67
C TRP A 226 1.91 -8.15 -6.31
N SER A 227 1.30 -8.46 -5.16
CA SER A 227 0.16 -7.66 -4.67
C SER A 227 0.58 -6.22 -4.38
N GLY A 228 1.72 -6.03 -3.72
CA GLY A 228 2.28 -4.70 -3.46
C GLY A 228 2.64 -3.96 -4.74
N TRP A 229 3.27 -4.65 -5.70
CA TRP A 229 3.60 -4.09 -7.01
C TRP A 229 2.36 -3.67 -7.80
N LEU A 230 1.31 -4.51 -7.83
CA LEU A 230 0.04 -4.18 -8.49
C LEU A 230 -0.62 -2.94 -7.86
N CYS A 231 -0.71 -2.89 -6.53
CA CYS A 231 -1.26 -1.70 -5.83
C CYS A 231 -0.44 -0.44 -6.12
N TRP A 232 0.89 -0.54 -6.19
CA TRP A 232 1.76 0.56 -6.55
C TRP A 232 1.52 1.05 -7.99
N CYS A 233 1.48 0.13 -8.96
CA CYS A 233 1.21 0.42 -10.36
C CYS A 233 -0.15 1.11 -10.54
N LEU A 234 -1.20 0.61 -9.88
CA LEU A 234 -2.54 1.20 -9.91
C LEU A 234 -2.54 2.61 -9.30
N GLY A 235 -1.92 2.79 -8.14
CA GLY A 235 -1.81 4.10 -7.49
C GLY A 235 -1.07 5.13 -8.34
N TRP A 236 0.02 4.72 -9.00
CA TRP A 236 0.79 5.57 -9.90
C TRP A 236 0.02 5.91 -11.17
N ALA A 237 -0.64 4.91 -11.78
CA ALA A 237 -1.45 5.09 -12.98
C ALA A 237 -2.62 6.05 -12.73
N LEU A 238 -3.33 5.86 -11.61
CA LEU A 238 -4.44 6.72 -11.20
C LEU A 238 -3.97 8.17 -10.95
N ASP A 239 -2.85 8.37 -10.25
CA ASP A 239 -2.29 9.72 -10.05
C ASP A 239 -1.89 10.39 -11.36
N THR A 240 -1.31 9.62 -12.29
CA THR A 240 -0.93 10.12 -13.60
C THR A 240 -2.15 10.49 -14.43
N ALA A 241 -3.21 9.67 -14.41
CA ALA A 241 -4.47 9.97 -15.08
C ALA A 241 -5.12 11.24 -14.51
N CYS A 242 -5.27 11.34 -13.19
CA CYS A 242 -5.83 12.53 -12.54
C CYS A 242 -5.05 13.81 -12.89
N ARG A 243 -3.71 13.78 -12.85
CA ARG A 243 -2.88 14.94 -13.25
C ARG A 243 -3.01 15.31 -14.71
N ARG A 244 -3.26 14.34 -15.60
CA ARG A 244 -3.50 14.61 -17.02
C ARG A 244 -4.86 15.28 -17.23
N PHE A 245 -5.90 14.81 -16.54
CA PHE A 245 -7.21 15.46 -16.55
C PHE A 245 -7.13 16.90 -16.01
N ASP A 246 -6.46 17.11 -14.86
CA ASP A 246 -6.26 18.45 -14.29
C ASP A 246 -5.57 19.42 -15.27
N ARG A 247 -4.65 18.91 -16.12
CA ARG A 247 -3.93 19.70 -17.13
C ARG A 247 -4.69 19.89 -18.45
N ALA A 248 -5.55 18.93 -18.81
CA ALA A 248 -6.36 18.96 -20.03
C ALA A 248 -7.62 19.81 -19.86
N THR A 249 -7.99 20.14 -18.62
CA THR A 249 -9.04 21.10 -18.30
C THR A 249 -8.46 22.40 -17.71
N PRO A 250 -7.59 23.14 -18.41
CA PRO A 250 -7.14 24.44 -17.92
C PRO A 250 -8.27 25.46 -18.09
N GLY A 251 -9.02 25.71 -17.01
CA GLY A 251 -9.78 26.97 -16.84
C GLY A 251 -11.24 26.81 -16.41
N THR A 252 -11.56 27.18 -15.16
CA THR A 252 -12.89 27.71 -14.74
C THR A 252 -12.90 28.41 -13.36
N VAL A 253 -11.80 29.05 -12.90
CA VAL A 253 -11.76 29.70 -11.55
C VAL A 253 -11.17 31.13 -11.57
N ALA A 254 -11.11 31.79 -12.74
CA ALA A 254 -10.72 33.20 -12.84
C ALA A 254 -11.89 34.16 -13.09
N ALA A 255 -13.14 33.70 -12.95
CA ALA A 255 -14.32 34.55 -13.06
C ALA A 255 -15.46 34.00 -12.18
N ALA A 256 -15.49 34.46 -10.93
CA ALA A 256 -16.68 34.67 -10.10
C ALA A 256 -16.25 35.36 -8.79
#